data_AF-A0A660KRM1-F1
#
_entry.id   AF-A0A660KRM1-F1
#
_cell.length_a   1.000
_cell.length_b   1.000
_cell.length_c   1.000
_cell.angle_alpha   90.00
_cell.angle_beta   90.00
_cell.angle_gamma   90.00
#
_symmetry.space_group_name_H-M   'P 1'
#
loop_
_entity.id
_entity.type
_entity.pdbx_description
1 polymer ?
#
loop_
_entity_poly.entity_id
_entity_poly.type
_entity_poly.pdbx_seq_one_letter_code
_entity_poly.pdbx_strand_id
1 'polypeptide(L)'
;MVEVERIAHFQRDFAMDANVCELLLKHPGIFYISTKGNTQTVFLREAYCKGCLIEPNPIYIVRRKMLDLVLQGCRSTRKIGAEEEMKEESNTVVCTADAGGRRDGDLVIPI
;
A
#
# COMPACT_ATOMS: atom_id res chain seq x y z
N MET A 1 -4.81 0.40 6.01
CA MET A 1 -5.84 1.41 5.66
C MET A 1 -7.13 0.93 6.28
N VAL A 2 -7.79 1.75 7.07
CA VAL A 2 -9.05 1.37 7.72
C VAL A 2 -10.04 2.50 7.53
N GLU A 3 -11.28 2.16 7.22
CA GLU A 3 -12.37 3.13 7.10
C GLU A 3 -12.69 3.69 8.49
N VAL A 4 -12.98 5.00 8.57
CA VAL A 4 -13.32 5.66 9.84
C VAL A 4 -14.51 4.96 10.52
N GLU A 5 -15.51 4.54 9.75
CA GLU A 5 -16.69 3.83 10.23
C GLU A 5 -16.33 2.51 10.94
N ARG A 6 -15.32 1.79 10.43
CA ARG A 6 -14.85 0.56 11.07
C ARG A 6 -14.19 0.82 12.41
N ILE A 7 -13.43 1.91 12.52
CA ILE A 7 -12.80 2.33 13.77
C ILE A 7 -13.88 2.75 14.78
N ALA A 8 -14.96 3.39 14.30
CA ALA A 8 -16.08 3.81 15.13
C ALA A 8 -16.77 2.63 15.85
N HIS A 9 -16.76 1.41 15.31
CA HIS A 9 -17.30 0.24 15.99
C HIS A 9 -16.53 -0.13 17.28
N PHE A 10 -15.24 0.18 17.35
CA PHE A 10 -14.40 -0.14 18.50
C PHE A 10 -14.40 0.94 19.59
N GLN A 11 -15.22 2.00 19.46
CA GLN A 11 -15.29 3.08 20.45
C GLN A 11 -15.51 2.56 21.87
N ARG A 12 -16.37 1.55 22.04
CA ARG A 12 -16.64 0.92 23.34
C ARG A 12 -15.43 0.19 23.90
N ASP A 13 -14.68 -0.51 23.03
CA ASP A 13 -13.52 -1.31 23.44
C ASP A 13 -12.33 -0.42 23.81
N PHE A 14 -12.22 0.75 23.18
CA PHE A 14 -11.18 1.74 23.49
C PHE A 14 -11.59 2.73 24.58
N ALA A 15 -12.79 2.58 25.18
CA ALA A 15 -13.36 3.54 26.13
C ALA A 15 -13.27 5.00 25.64
N MET A 16 -13.51 5.19 24.34
CA MET A 16 -13.44 6.49 23.68
C MET A 16 -14.79 7.18 23.81
N ASP A 17 -14.88 8.19 24.68
CA ASP A 17 -16.07 9.05 24.80
C ASP A 17 -16.14 10.11 23.68
N ALA A 18 -15.02 10.35 23.00
CA ALA A 18 -14.91 11.32 21.92
C ALA A 18 -15.26 10.67 20.56
N ASN A 19 -15.87 11.46 19.68
CA ASN A 19 -16.11 11.05 18.30
C ASN A 19 -14.76 10.71 17.63
N VAL A 20 -14.64 9.51 17.04
CA VAL A 20 -13.41 9.05 16.38
C VAL A 20 -12.88 10.06 15.36
N CYS A 21 -13.77 10.68 14.59
CA CYS A 21 -13.38 11.72 13.63
C CYS A 21 -12.68 12.90 14.31
N GLU A 22 -13.18 13.33 15.47
CA GLU A 22 -12.62 14.46 16.22
C GLU A 22 -11.22 14.12 16.76
N LEU A 23 -11.04 12.91 17.28
CA LEU A 23 -9.74 12.43 17.75
C LEU A 23 -8.72 12.42 16.61
N LEU A 24 -9.10 11.86 15.46
CA LEU A 24 -8.23 11.78 14.30
C LEU A 24 -7.83 13.17 13.78
N LEU A 25 -8.76 14.12 13.80
CA LEU A 25 -8.51 15.51 13.39
C LEU A 25 -7.64 16.29 14.39
N LYS A 26 -7.66 15.95 15.69
CA LYS A 26 -6.79 16.57 16.70
C LYS A 26 -5.32 16.21 16.54
N HIS A 27 -5.01 15.11 15.85
CA HIS A 27 -3.64 14.59 15.73
C HIS A 27 -3.21 14.40 14.26
N PRO A 28 -3.13 15.49 13.45
CA PRO A 28 -2.77 15.40 12.03
C PRO A 28 -1.31 14.96 11.80
N GLY A 29 -0.43 15.07 12.80
CA GLY A 29 0.93 14.56 12.73
C GLY A 29 1.00 13.03 12.77
N ILE A 30 0.06 12.41 13.47
CA ILE A 30 0.00 10.95 13.72
C ILE A 30 -0.88 10.27 12.67
N PHE A 31 -2.03 10.86 12.35
CA PHE A 31 -2.98 10.28 11.41
C PHE A 31 -3.04 11.08 10.11
N TYR A 32 -3.15 10.35 9.00
CA TYR A 32 -3.51 10.89 7.71
C TYR A 32 -4.92 10.39 7.35
N ILE A 33 -5.81 11.32 6.99
CA ILE A 33 -7.18 11.01 6.58
C ILE A 33 -7.29 11.33 5.09
N SER A 34 -7.72 10.35 4.31
CA SER A 34 -8.05 10.51 2.90
C SER A 34 -9.53 10.29 2.69
N THR A 35 -10.19 11.27 2.09
CA THR A 35 -11.59 11.19 1.69
C THR A 35 -11.65 10.85 0.20
N LYS A 36 -12.12 9.64 -0.13
CA LYS A 36 -12.34 9.22 -1.51
C LYS A 36 -13.84 8.97 -1.71
N GLY A 37 -14.49 9.84 -2.49
CA GLY A 37 -15.94 9.83 -2.62
C GLY A 37 -16.61 10.00 -1.26
N ASN A 38 -17.45 9.04 -0.88
CA ASN A 38 -18.14 9.03 0.41
C ASN A 38 -17.35 8.28 1.51
N THR A 39 -16.25 7.62 1.16
CA THR A 39 -15.48 6.80 2.10
C THR A 39 -14.33 7.61 2.67
N GLN A 40 -14.28 7.71 4.00
CA GLN A 40 -13.13 8.27 4.72
C GLN A 40 -12.23 7.13 5.18
N THR A 41 -10.97 7.18 4.77
CA THR A 41 -9.95 6.19 5.11
C THR A 41 -8.85 6.84 5.94
N VAL A 42 -8.40 6.11 6.96
CA VAL A 42 -7.40 6.58 7.92
C VAL A 42 -6.13 5.74 7.79
N PHE A 43 -5.00 6.42 7.94
CA PHE A 43 -3.67 5.86 7.97
C PHE A 43 -2.94 6.37 9.20
N LEU A 44 -2.22 5.48 9.86
CA LEU A 44 -1.29 5.84 10.92
C LEU A 44 0.05 6.21 10.27
N ARG A 45 0.39 7.49 10.20
CA ARG A 45 1.63 7.98 9.55
C ARG A 45 2.87 7.40 10.20
N GLU A 46 2.89 7.33 11.53
CA GLU A 46 4.02 6.81 12.30
C GLU A 46 4.33 5.34 12.04
N ALA A 47 3.35 4.56 11.57
CA ALA A 47 3.59 3.16 11.22
C ALA A 47 4.37 3.00 9.91
N TYR A 48 4.57 4.07 9.13
CA TYR A 48 5.23 4.01 7.83
C TYR A 48 6.53 4.84 7.82
N CYS A 49 7.57 4.27 7.22
CA CYS A 49 8.82 4.95 6.92
C CYS A 49 9.18 4.72 5.44
N LYS A 50 9.43 5.81 4.69
CA LYS A 50 9.77 5.77 3.25
C LYS A 50 8.78 4.96 2.39
N GLY A 51 7.49 4.97 2.75
CA GLY A 51 6.44 4.21 2.05
C GLY A 51 6.36 2.72 2.41
N CYS A 52 7.17 2.26 3.37
CA CYS A 52 7.11 0.89 3.89
C CYS A 52 6.61 0.87 5.33
N LEU A 53 5.94 -0.20 5.74
CA LEU A 53 5.52 -0.37 7.13
C LEU A 53 6.77 -0.64 8.00
N ILE A 54 6.91 0.07 9.13
CA ILE A 54 8.06 -0.10 10.04
C ILE A 54 8.06 -1.51 10.63
N GLU A 55 6.89 -1.99 11.04
CA GLU A 55 6.69 -3.35 11.56
C GLU A 55 5.83 -4.16 10.57
N PRO A 56 6.46 -4.90 9.63
CA PRO A 56 5.74 -5.61 8.58
C PRO A 56 5.06 -6.87 9.13
N ASN A 57 3.77 -7.03 8.83
CA ASN A 57 3.06 -8.28 9.08
C ASN A 57 3.22 -9.28 7.90
N PRO A 58 2.97 -10.58 8.10
CA PRO A 58 3.15 -11.59 7.04
C PRO A 58 2.34 -11.28 5.76
N ILE A 59 1.13 -10.74 5.92
CA ILE A 59 0.24 -10.38 4.81
C ILE A 59 0.84 -9.23 3.99
N TYR A 60 1.41 -8.23 4.65
CA TYR A 60 2.07 -7.09 4.03
C TYR A 60 3.26 -7.54 3.19
N ILE A 61 4.08 -8.45 3.73
CA ILE A 61 5.23 -9.03 3.01
C ILE A 61 4.78 -9.71 1.72
N VAL A 62 3.75 -10.55 1.80
CA VAL A 62 3.20 -11.26 0.62
C VAL A 62 2.66 -10.27 -0.40
N ARG A 63 1.89 -9.26 0.03
CA ARG A 63 1.38 -8.20 -0.86
C ARG A 63 2.50 -7.43 -1.55
N ARG A 64 3.59 -7.13 -0.84
CA ARG A 64 4.73 -6.42 -1.42
C ARG A 64 5.48 -7.26 -2.45
N LYS A 65 5.69 -8.55 -2.16
CA LYS A 65 6.27 -9.51 -3.12
C LYS A 65 5.39 -9.66 -4.36
N MET A 66 4.08 -9.76 -4.17
CA MET A 66 3.13 -9.85 -5.28
C MET A 66 3.16 -8.57 -6.14
N LEU A 67 3.19 -7.40 -5.51
CA LEU A 67 3.33 -6.13 -6.22
C LEU A 67 4.63 -6.08 -7.03
N ASP A 68 5.75 -6.50 -6.44
CA ASP A 68 7.03 -6.55 -7.14
C ASP A 68 6.97 -7.45 -8.39
N LEU A 69 6.38 -8.65 -8.28
CA LEU A 69 6.17 -9.54 -9.41
C LEU A 69 5.29 -8.92 -10.51
N VAL A 70 4.22 -8.21 -10.11
CA VAL A 70 3.35 -7.50 -11.06
C VAL A 70 4.10 -6.38 -11.78
N LEU A 71 4.94 -5.63 -11.06
CA LEU A 71 5.77 -4.56 -11.62
C LEU A 71 6.88 -5.09 -12.55
N GLN A 72 7.42 -6.28 -12.26
CA GLN A 72 8.35 -6.96 -13.15
C GLN A 72 7.71 -7.39 -14.48
N GLY A 73 6.37 -7.46 -14.52
CA GLY A 73 5.57 -7.84 -15.69
C GLY A 73 5.69 -9.32 -16.05
N CYS A 74 4.84 -9.79 -16.96
CA CYS A 74 4.91 -11.16 -17.47
C CYS A 74 6.10 -11.31 -18.42
N ARG A 75 7.31 -11.55 -17.88
CA ARG A 75 8.43 -12.06 -18.68
C ARG A 75 8.05 -13.47 -19.14
N SER A 76 7.74 -13.60 -20.42
CA SER A 76 7.17 -14.81 -21.01
C SER A 76 7.94 -16.06 -20.57
N THR A 77 7.26 -16.97 -19.86
CA THR A 77 7.68 -18.36 -19.67
C THR A 77 7.58 -19.10 -21.01
N ARG A 78 8.39 -18.71 -22.00
CA ARG A 78 8.47 -19.40 -23.29
C ARG A 78 9.62 -20.38 -23.39
N LYS A 79 10.50 -20.47 -22.40
CA LYS A 79 11.59 -21.45 -22.39
C LYS A 79 11.90 -21.88 -20.96
N ILE A 80 11.20 -22.90 -20.47
CA ILE A 80 11.77 -23.78 -19.44
C ILE A 80 11.87 -25.14 -20.10
N GLY A 81 13.06 -25.41 -20.62
CA GLY A 81 13.41 -26.57 -21.42
C GLY A 81 14.81 -26.46 -21.98
N ALA A 82 15.77 -26.02 -21.16
CA ALA A 82 17.20 -26.31 -21.20
C ALA A 82 17.88 -25.46 -20.10
N GLU A 83 18.75 -26.09 -19.33
CA GLU A 83 19.25 -25.68 -18.03
C GLU A 83 20.36 -24.61 -18.08
N GLU A 84 20.70 -24.14 -16.87
CA GLU A 84 22.00 -23.61 -16.40
C GLU A 84 22.18 -22.11 -16.10
N GLU A 85 22.34 -21.90 -14.78
CA GLU A 85 23.29 -21.06 -14.05
C GLU A 85 23.21 -19.52 -14.00
N MET A 86 23.54 -19.04 -12.81
CA MET A 86 23.49 -17.66 -12.31
C MET A 86 24.35 -16.71 -13.14
N LYS A 87 23.82 -15.52 -13.46
CA LYS A 87 24.61 -14.27 -13.39
C LYS A 87 23.75 -13.01 -13.33
N GLU A 88 24.11 -12.21 -12.35
CA GLU A 88 23.83 -10.79 -12.17
C GLU A 88 24.41 -10.00 -13.35
N GLU A 89 23.58 -9.21 -14.04
CA GLU A 89 23.84 -7.80 -14.38
C GLU A 89 22.78 -7.23 -15.34
N SER A 90 22.48 -5.95 -15.08
CA SER A 90 21.74 -4.96 -15.84
C SER A 90 21.42 -5.28 -17.30
N ASN A 91 20.13 -5.21 -17.66
CA ASN A 91 19.81 -4.74 -19.00
C ASN A 91 18.54 -3.89 -19.03
N THR A 92 18.76 -2.63 -19.36
CA THR A 92 17.77 -1.61 -19.69
C THR A 92 16.92 -2.12 -20.85
N VAL A 93 15.70 -2.55 -20.57
CA VAL A 93 14.69 -2.80 -21.60
C VAL A 93 13.53 -1.86 -21.34
N VAL A 94 13.50 -0.81 -22.13
CA VAL A 94 12.37 0.11 -22.26
C VAL A 94 11.25 -0.64 -22.98
N CYS A 95 10.12 -0.79 -22.30
CA CYS A 95 8.87 -1.19 -22.95
C CYS A 95 7.89 -0.02 -22.85
N THR A 96 7.59 0.59 -23.98
CA THR A 96 6.49 1.54 -24.15
C THR A 96 5.18 0.80 -23.92
N ALA A 97 4.48 1.14 -22.84
CA ALA A 97 3.16 0.60 -22.56
C ALA A 97 2.10 1.57 -23.07
N ASP A 98 1.25 1.06 -23.96
CA ASP A 98 0.03 1.70 -24.43
C ASP A 98 -0.79 2.28 -23.27
N ALA A 99 -1.20 3.53 -23.45
CA ALA A 99 -2.02 4.28 -22.53
C ALA A 99 -3.43 3.69 -22.49
N GLY A 100 -3.88 3.19 -21.33
CA GLY A 100 -5.25 2.69 -21.27
C GLY A 100 -5.69 2.04 -19.96
N GLY A 101 -5.28 2.56 -18.81
CA GLY A 101 -5.84 2.13 -17.54
C GLY A 101 -5.85 3.28 -16.56
N ARG A 102 -7.04 3.71 -16.10
CA ARG A 102 -7.19 4.72 -15.05
C ARG A 102 -6.50 4.21 -13.79
N ARG A 103 -5.26 4.66 -13.55
CA ARG A 103 -4.50 4.39 -12.32
C ARG A 103 -5.06 5.24 -11.20
N ASP A 104 -6.26 4.90 -10.76
CA ASP A 104 -6.89 5.54 -9.61
C ASP A 104 -6.54 4.73 -8.36
N GLY A 105 -5.34 4.95 -7.81
CA GLY A 105 -4.93 4.23 -6.61
C GLY A 105 -3.50 4.41 -6.10
N ASP A 106 -2.64 5.22 -6.72
CA ASP A 106 -1.35 5.58 -6.12
C ASP A 106 -1.59 6.52 -4.93
N LEU A 107 -1.94 5.92 -3.79
CA LEU A 107 -2.00 6.61 -2.51
C LEU A 107 -0.56 6.77 -2.02
N VAL A 108 0.15 7.72 -2.64
CA VAL A 108 1.39 8.24 -2.10
C VAL A 108 1.03 8.91 -0.79
N ILE A 109 1.34 8.25 0.33
CA ILE A 109 1.25 8.89 1.65
C ILE A 109 2.25 10.06 1.60
N PRO A 110 1.80 11.32 1.74
CA PRO A 110 2.72 12.45 1.78
C PRO A 110 3.68 12.28 2.97
N ILE A 111 4.97 12.21 2.66
CA ILE A 111 6.08 12.13 3.62
C ILE A 111 6.17 13.47 4.35
#